data_AF-A0A6L7F3Q6-F1
#
_entry.id   AF-A0A6L7F3Q6-F1
#
_cell.length_a   1.000
_cell.length_b   1.000
_cell.length_c   1.000
_cell.angle_alpha   90.00
_cell.angle_beta   90.00
_cell.angle_gamma   90.00
#
_symmetry.space_group_name_H-M   'P 1'
#
loop_
_entity.id
_entity.type
_entity.pdbx_description
1 polymer ?
#
loop_
_entity_poly.entity_id
_entity_poly.type
_entity_poly.pdbx_seq_one_letter_code
_entity_poly.pdbx_strand_id
1 'polypeptide(L)'
;MPRRVWLLAVPGFALAVAGLFHPHHLSYDTSYRWYALHVPGLLVFPLVGLALAELVHGRRDAVAWLIRLAAYVYATFYTALDVVSGIGAGWVTHELGPDVPRPRAVSLMFGIGTPLGEVGSAALIAAAALLVYDQLRRHRAWPVVLLVPGAVLVHIGHIFAPEGVAGMALIGLGTAGAAMRRS
;
A
#
# COMPACT_ATOMS: atom_id res chain seq x y z
N MET A 1 -15.29 17.01 11.32
CA MET A 1 -15.53 15.57 11.12
C MET A 1 -15.27 15.07 9.69
N PRO A 2 -15.83 15.65 8.60
CA PRO A 2 -15.61 15.14 7.25
C PRO A 2 -14.14 15.18 6.81
N ARG A 3 -13.39 16.23 7.20
CA ARG A 3 -11.97 16.38 6.85
C ARG A 3 -11.11 15.17 7.28
N ARG A 4 -11.31 14.63 8.49
CA ARG A 4 -10.52 13.49 8.98
C ARG A 4 -10.84 12.20 8.23
N VAL A 5 -12.11 11.97 7.91
CA VAL A 5 -12.52 10.81 7.10
C VAL A 5 -11.83 10.85 5.74
N TRP A 6 -11.89 11.98 5.05
CA TRP A 6 -11.24 12.15 3.75
C TRP A 6 -9.73 11.96 3.83
N LEU A 7 -9.06 12.57 4.81
CA LEU A 7 -7.61 12.43 4.98
C LEU A 7 -7.17 10.97 5.16
N LEU A 8 -7.99 10.12 5.78
CA LEU A 8 -7.67 8.72 6.02
C LEU A 8 -8.08 7.79 4.86
N ALA A 9 -9.06 8.20 4.05
CA ALA A 9 -9.58 7.42 2.94
C ALA A 9 -8.82 7.65 1.63
N VAL A 10 -8.41 8.91 1.38
CA VAL A 10 -7.80 9.35 0.12
C VAL A 10 -6.58 8.52 -0.29
N PRO A 11 -5.62 8.16 0.59
CA PRO A 11 -4.47 7.37 0.17
C PRO A 11 -4.86 6.03 -0.47
N GLY A 12 -5.78 5.29 0.14
CA GLY A 12 -6.27 4.02 -0.41
C GLY A 12 -6.98 4.21 -1.74
N PHE A 13 -7.88 5.19 -1.86
CA PHE A 13 -8.58 5.45 -3.12
C PHE A 13 -7.65 5.97 -4.23
N ALA A 14 -6.69 6.83 -3.90
CA ALA A 14 -5.71 7.32 -4.86
C ALA A 14 -4.88 6.17 -5.45
N LEU A 15 -4.44 5.23 -4.61
CA LEU A 15 -3.73 4.04 -5.07
C LEU A 15 -4.64 3.08 -5.85
N ALA A 16 -5.90 2.93 -5.46
CA ALA A 16 -6.86 2.15 -6.24
C ALA A 16 -7.02 2.71 -7.66
N VAL A 17 -7.14 4.04 -7.80
CA VAL A 17 -7.20 4.71 -9.10
C VAL A 17 -5.89 4.53 -9.87
N ALA A 18 -4.74 4.71 -9.22
CA ALA A 18 -3.43 4.51 -9.86
C ALA A 18 -3.26 3.07 -10.39
N GLY A 19 -3.72 2.08 -9.63
CA GLY A 19 -3.68 0.66 -10.00
C GLY A 19 -4.46 0.32 -11.27
N LEU A 20 -5.52 1.08 -11.60
CA LEU A 20 -6.25 0.91 -12.87
C LEU A 20 -5.37 1.20 -14.10
N PHE A 21 -4.33 2.02 -13.94
CA PHE A 21 -3.43 2.41 -15.02
C PHE A 21 -2.08 1.68 -14.97
N HIS A 22 -1.87 0.84 -13.96
CA HIS A 22 -0.61 0.16 -13.73
C HIS A 22 -0.41 -1.00 -14.73
N PRO A 23 0.68 -1.02 -15.51
CA PRO A 23 0.97 -2.15 -16.40
C PRO A 23 1.33 -3.42 -15.61
N HIS A 24 0.88 -4.60 -16.06
CA HIS A 24 1.19 -5.90 -15.43
C HIS A 24 2.60 -6.44 -15.72
N HIS A 25 3.26 -5.88 -16.72
CA HIS A 25 4.58 -6.29 -17.14
C HIS A 25 5.44 -5.06 -17.42
N LEU A 26 6.71 -5.16 -17.05
CA LEU A 26 7.72 -4.16 -17.33
C LEU A 26 8.50 -4.54 -18.59
N SER A 27 8.25 -3.79 -19.67
CA SER A 27 8.96 -3.78 -20.96
C SER A 27 9.34 -2.33 -21.31
N TYR A 28 10.07 -2.10 -22.41
CA TYR A 28 10.35 -0.75 -22.89
C TYR A 28 9.05 0.08 -23.05
N ASP A 29 8.03 -0.48 -23.71
CA ASP A 29 6.76 0.23 -23.98
C ASP A 29 5.99 0.62 -22.71
N THR A 30 6.14 -0.14 -21.63
CA THR A 30 5.43 0.12 -20.37
C THR A 30 6.30 0.83 -19.32
N SER A 31 7.61 0.90 -19.54
CA SER A 31 8.62 1.35 -18.56
C SER A 31 8.40 2.76 -18.04
N TYR A 32 8.13 3.72 -18.93
CA TYR A 32 7.91 5.11 -18.52
C TYR A 32 6.65 5.25 -17.67
N ARG A 33 5.54 4.62 -18.08
CA ARG A 33 4.30 4.62 -17.29
C ARG A 33 4.49 3.92 -15.94
N TRP A 34 5.21 2.81 -15.92
CA TRP A 34 5.59 2.10 -14.69
C TRP A 34 6.33 3.06 -13.76
N TYR A 35 7.45 3.64 -14.20
CA TYR A 35 8.22 4.64 -13.44
C TYR A 35 7.36 5.82 -12.97
N ALA A 36 6.61 6.44 -13.89
CA ALA A 36 5.85 7.66 -13.63
C ALA A 36 4.71 7.45 -12.62
N LEU A 37 4.15 6.24 -12.51
CA LEU A 37 3.16 5.91 -11.48
C LEU A 37 3.80 5.74 -10.10
N HIS A 38 5.01 5.17 -10.02
CA HIS A 38 5.69 4.93 -8.74
C HIS A 38 6.33 6.20 -8.18
N VAL A 39 6.67 7.21 -8.99
CA VAL A 39 7.21 8.48 -8.45
C VAL A 39 6.23 9.20 -7.50
N PRO A 40 4.94 9.41 -7.86
CA PRO A 40 3.94 9.81 -6.89
C PRO A 40 3.62 8.72 -5.86
N GLY A 41 3.66 7.44 -6.26
CA GLY A 41 3.49 6.28 -5.38
C GLY A 41 4.37 6.33 -4.13
N LEU A 42 5.62 6.75 -4.29
CA LEU A 42 6.60 6.98 -3.22
C LEU A 42 6.05 7.82 -2.07
N LEU A 43 5.21 8.81 -2.39
CA LEU A 43 4.59 9.69 -1.41
C LEU A 43 3.27 9.10 -0.86
N VAL A 44 2.51 8.40 -1.70
CA VAL A 44 1.14 7.97 -1.36
C VAL A 44 1.11 6.63 -0.60
N PHE A 45 1.95 5.66 -0.95
CA PHE A 45 2.04 4.38 -0.23
C PHE A 45 2.26 4.54 1.28
N PRO A 46 3.24 5.32 1.77
CA PRO A 46 3.43 5.48 3.22
C PRO A 46 2.25 6.20 3.90
N LEU A 47 1.45 6.99 3.18
CA LEU A 47 0.24 7.62 3.73
C LEU A 47 -0.84 6.62 4.08
N VAL A 48 -0.89 5.43 3.44
CA VAL A 48 -1.77 4.33 3.87
C VAL A 48 -1.37 3.85 5.27
N GLY A 49 -0.07 3.64 5.52
CA GLY A 49 0.45 3.29 6.85
C GLY A 49 0.13 4.37 7.87
N LEU A 50 0.37 5.64 7.52
CA LEU A 50 0.02 6.77 8.38
C LEU A 50 -1.49 6.80 8.70
N ALA A 51 -2.36 6.53 7.73
CA ALA A 51 -3.80 6.50 7.96
C ALA A 51 -4.20 5.42 8.97
N LEU A 52 -3.60 4.23 8.89
CA LEU A 52 -3.82 3.14 9.85
C LEU A 52 -3.30 3.50 11.26
N ALA A 53 -2.13 4.12 11.36
CA ALA A 53 -1.56 4.57 12.63
C ALA A 53 -2.41 5.68 13.29
N GLU A 54 -2.94 6.61 12.49
CA GLU A 54 -3.79 7.70 12.93
C GLU A 54 -5.16 7.19 13.42
N LEU A 55 -5.62 6.02 12.96
CA LEU A 55 -6.76 5.34 13.56
C LEU A 55 -6.52 4.90 15.00
N VAL A 56 -5.34 5.06 15.61
CA VAL A 56 -5.17 4.87 17.06
C VAL A 56 -4.60 6.11 17.75
N HIS A 57 -4.74 7.28 17.14
CA HIS A 57 -4.27 8.56 17.68
C HIS A 57 -4.63 8.78 19.17
N GLY A 58 -3.70 9.37 19.93
CA GLY A 58 -3.86 9.68 21.36
C GLY A 58 -3.76 8.48 22.32
N ARG A 59 -3.78 7.24 21.82
CA ARG A 59 -3.67 6.04 22.67
C ARG A 59 -2.23 5.62 22.95
N ARG A 60 -1.97 5.14 24.16
CA ARG A 60 -0.64 4.71 24.63
C ARG A 60 -0.56 3.23 25.03
N ASP A 61 -1.65 2.49 24.88
CA ASP A 61 -1.68 1.05 25.18
C ASP A 61 -0.87 0.22 24.18
N ALA A 62 -0.49 -1.01 24.57
CA ALA A 62 0.36 -1.89 23.79
C ALA A 62 -0.23 -2.21 22.40
N VAL A 63 -1.55 -2.40 22.29
CA VAL A 63 -2.22 -2.68 21.01
C VAL A 63 -2.05 -1.49 20.05
N ALA A 64 -2.22 -0.27 20.54
CA ALA A 64 -1.99 0.94 19.74
C ALA A 64 -0.54 1.06 19.26
N TRP A 65 0.45 0.67 20.08
CA TRP A 65 1.85 0.64 19.68
C TRP A 65 2.14 -0.42 18.62
N LEU A 66 1.60 -1.63 18.77
CA LEU A 66 1.76 -2.70 17.77
C LEU A 66 1.16 -2.31 16.41
N ILE A 67 -0.01 -1.66 16.41
CA ILE A 67 -0.63 -1.14 15.17
C ILE A 67 0.30 -0.13 14.48
N ARG A 68 0.83 0.84 15.24
CA ARG A 68 1.75 1.86 14.70
C ARG A 68 3.03 1.24 14.16
N LEU A 69 3.60 0.26 14.88
CA LEU A 69 4.80 -0.42 14.45
C LEU A 69 4.56 -1.19 13.15
N ALA A 70 3.48 -1.97 13.07
CA ALA A 70 3.13 -2.69 11.84
C ALA A 70 2.88 -1.74 10.66
N ALA A 71 2.17 -0.63 10.89
CA ALA A 71 1.93 0.39 9.89
C ALA A 71 3.23 1.09 9.42
N TYR A 72 4.17 1.35 10.34
CA TYR A 72 5.48 1.90 10.03
C TYR A 72 6.34 0.93 9.22
N VAL A 73 6.34 -0.37 9.58
CA VAL A 73 7.04 -1.42 8.83
C VAL A 73 6.48 -1.51 7.41
N TYR A 74 5.15 -1.52 7.25
CA TYR A 74 4.53 -1.43 5.92
C TYR A 74 5.02 -0.19 5.15
N ALA A 75 4.87 1.01 5.74
CA ALA A 75 5.23 2.25 5.08
C ALA A 75 6.71 2.25 4.64
N THR A 76 7.61 1.70 5.45
CA THR A 76 9.04 1.66 5.17
C THR A 76 9.38 0.65 4.08
N PHE A 77 8.97 -0.61 4.26
CA PHE A 77 9.36 -1.70 3.37
C PHE A 77 8.66 -1.64 2.02
N TYR A 78 7.38 -1.24 2.00
CA TYR A 78 6.64 -1.09 0.74
C TYR A 78 7.15 0.12 -0.06
N THR A 79 7.58 1.19 0.60
CA THR A 79 8.28 2.30 -0.06
C THR A 79 9.63 1.86 -0.62
N ALA A 80 10.39 1.04 0.11
CA ALA A 80 11.66 0.52 -0.38
C ALA A 80 11.50 -0.36 -1.63
N LEU A 81 10.46 -1.20 -1.68
CA LEU A 81 10.02 -1.89 -2.90
C LEU A 81 9.79 -0.88 -4.03
N ASP A 82 9.00 0.17 -3.77
CA ASP A 82 8.59 1.17 -4.75
C ASP A 82 9.80 1.89 -5.39
N VAL A 83 10.80 2.23 -4.58
CA VAL A 83 12.05 2.84 -5.04
C VAL A 83 12.85 1.89 -5.92
N VAL A 84 13.00 0.63 -5.52
CA VAL A 84 13.86 -0.33 -6.22
C VAL A 84 13.17 -0.89 -7.48
N SER A 85 12.01 -1.52 -7.32
CA SER A 85 11.28 -2.21 -8.40
C SER A 85 10.40 -1.27 -9.20
N GLY A 86 9.89 -0.20 -8.59
CA GLY A 86 9.06 0.78 -9.26
C GLY A 86 9.87 1.76 -10.07
N ILE A 87 10.54 2.64 -9.33
CA ILE A 87 11.28 3.77 -9.88
C ILE A 87 12.54 3.30 -10.60
N GLY A 88 13.41 2.57 -9.89
CA GLY A 88 14.72 2.18 -10.41
C GLY A 88 14.61 1.25 -11.62
N ALA A 89 13.90 0.13 -11.49
CA ALA A 89 13.75 -0.82 -12.58
C ALA A 89 12.98 -0.23 -13.77
N GLY A 90 11.94 0.58 -13.50
CA GLY A 90 11.18 1.30 -14.52
C GLY A 90 12.06 2.25 -15.34
N TRP A 91 12.81 3.12 -14.66
CA TRP A 91 13.71 4.08 -15.31
C TRP A 91 14.79 3.39 -16.13
N VAL A 92 15.52 2.43 -15.54
CA VAL A 92 16.60 1.72 -16.25
C VAL A 92 16.05 0.98 -17.46
N THR A 93 14.86 0.36 -17.37
CA THR A 93 14.25 -0.33 -18.51
C THR A 93 13.92 0.64 -19.65
N HIS A 94 13.51 1.86 -19.33
CA HIS A 94 13.24 2.89 -20.33
C HIS A 94 14.52 3.32 -21.05
N GLU A 95 15.58 3.60 -20.30
CA GLU A 95 16.86 4.09 -20.83
C GLU A 95 17.61 3.07 -21.70
N LEU A 96 17.30 1.77 -21.56
CA LEU A 96 17.88 0.74 -22.43
C LEU A 96 17.44 0.86 -23.90
N GLY A 97 16.30 1.50 -24.15
CA GLY A 97 15.74 1.65 -25.49
C GLY A 97 14.90 0.46 -25.96
N PRO A 98 14.26 0.60 -27.14
CA PRO A 98 13.46 -0.46 -27.73
C PRO A 98 14.34 -1.66 -28.11
N ASP A 99 13.73 -2.85 -28.15
CA ASP A 99 14.34 -4.12 -28.57
C ASP A 99 15.50 -4.66 -27.70
N VAL A 100 15.85 -3.98 -26.60
CA VAL A 100 16.83 -4.49 -25.63
C VAL A 100 16.13 -5.39 -24.60
N PRO A 101 16.50 -6.69 -24.50
CA PRO A 101 15.91 -7.57 -23.50
C PRO A 101 16.28 -7.14 -22.09
N ARG A 102 15.43 -7.45 -21.11
CA ARG A 102 15.66 -7.11 -19.70
C ARG A 102 17.02 -7.67 -19.23
N PRO A 103 17.99 -6.80 -18.85
CA PRO A 103 19.29 -7.26 -18.42
C PRO A 103 19.23 -7.82 -17.00
N ARG A 104 20.22 -8.65 -16.66
CA ARG A 104 20.35 -9.24 -15.31
C ARG A 104 20.31 -8.20 -14.20
N ALA A 105 20.87 -7.00 -14.41
CA ALA A 105 20.85 -5.93 -13.43
C ALA A 105 19.42 -5.54 -13.03
N VAL A 106 18.50 -5.37 -13.99
CA VAL A 106 17.09 -5.07 -13.71
C VAL A 106 16.42 -6.24 -12.99
N SER A 107 16.71 -7.49 -13.40
CA SER A 107 16.18 -8.67 -12.70
C SER A 107 16.65 -8.76 -11.24
N LEU A 108 17.90 -8.37 -10.93
CA LEU A 108 18.42 -8.32 -9.57
C LEU A 108 17.72 -7.26 -8.72
N MET A 109 17.26 -6.15 -9.32
CA MET A 109 16.46 -5.14 -8.61
C MET A 109 15.16 -5.75 -8.11
N PHE A 110 14.44 -6.51 -8.94
CA PHE A 110 13.26 -7.26 -8.50
C PHE A 110 13.60 -8.33 -7.45
N GLY A 111 14.76 -8.99 -7.57
CA GLY A 111 15.24 -9.96 -6.58
C GLY A 111 15.41 -9.38 -5.17
N ILE A 112 15.65 -8.08 -5.04
CA ILE A 112 15.70 -7.38 -3.74
C ILE A 112 14.35 -6.74 -3.41
N GLY A 113 13.70 -6.11 -4.40
CA GLY A 113 12.46 -5.39 -4.18
C GLY A 113 11.29 -6.30 -3.78
N THR A 114 11.13 -7.46 -4.42
CA THR A 114 10.01 -8.37 -4.12
C THR A 114 9.98 -8.81 -2.65
N PRO A 115 11.07 -9.32 -2.04
CA PRO A 115 11.10 -9.62 -0.61
C PRO A 115 10.77 -8.43 0.30
N LEU A 116 11.23 -7.21 -0.06
CA LEU A 116 10.86 -6.00 0.69
C LEU A 116 9.34 -5.76 0.61
N GLY A 117 8.76 -5.91 -0.58
CA GLY A 117 7.33 -5.82 -0.81
C GLY A 117 6.51 -6.83 -0.01
N GLU A 118 6.98 -8.06 0.07
CA GLU A 118 6.37 -9.14 0.86
C GLU A 118 6.37 -8.80 2.36
N VAL A 119 7.50 -8.33 2.90
CA VAL A 119 7.57 -7.88 4.31
C VAL A 119 6.62 -6.71 4.55
N GLY A 120 6.61 -5.72 3.66
CA GLY A 120 5.75 -4.55 3.77
C GLY A 120 4.27 -4.94 3.76
N SER A 121 3.83 -5.74 2.79
CA SER A 121 2.44 -6.19 2.66
C SER A 121 2.01 -7.15 3.77
N ALA A 122 2.89 -8.01 4.28
CA ALA A 122 2.62 -8.80 5.48
C ALA A 122 2.40 -7.90 6.71
N ALA A 123 3.18 -6.83 6.85
CA ALA A 123 2.98 -5.85 7.92
C ALA A 123 1.66 -5.06 7.76
N LEU A 124 1.21 -4.80 6.52
CA LEU A 124 -0.11 -4.23 6.26
C LEU A 124 -1.23 -5.15 6.74
N ILE A 125 -1.14 -6.46 6.46
CA ILE A 125 -2.08 -7.47 6.96
C ILE A 125 -2.09 -7.48 8.49
N ALA A 126 -0.91 -7.46 9.13
CA ALA A 126 -0.80 -7.42 10.58
C ALA A 126 -1.46 -6.16 11.18
N ALA A 127 -1.20 -4.98 10.61
CA ALA A 127 -1.82 -3.72 11.03
C ALA A 127 -3.35 -3.76 10.88
N ALA A 128 -3.85 -4.27 9.76
CA ALA A 128 -5.28 -4.45 9.51
C ALA A 128 -5.93 -5.41 10.52
N ALA A 129 -5.33 -6.58 10.76
CA ALA A 129 -5.83 -7.57 11.71
C ALA A 129 -5.87 -7.02 13.14
N LEU A 130 -4.81 -6.31 13.56
CA LEU A 130 -4.76 -5.67 14.88
C LEU A 130 -5.83 -4.58 15.04
N LEU A 131 -6.06 -3.77 14.01
CA LEU A 131 -7.13 -2.76 14.00
C LEU A 131 -8.51 -3.38 14.09
N VAL A 132 -8.77 -4.45 13.32
CA VAL A 132 -10.03 -5.19 13.39
C VAL A 132 -10.24 -5.77 14.79
N TYR A 133 -9.23 -6.47 15.32
CA TYR A 133 -9.27 -7.00 16.68
C TYR A 133 -9.58 -5.91 17.72
N ASP A 134 -8.86 -4.79 17.68
CA ASP A 134 -9.05 -3.67 18.60
C ASP A 134 -10.47 -3.08 18.53
N GLN A 135 -10.99 -2.86 17.33
CA GLN A 135 -12.33 -2.30 17.16
C GLN A 135 -13.43 -3.28 17.57
N LEU A 136 -13.32 -4.56 17.23
CA LEU A 136 -14.26 -5.60 17.66
C LEU A 136 -14.28 -5.75 19.18
N ARG A 137 -13.10 -5.78 19.83
CA ARG A 137 -12.98 -5.84 21.30
C ARG A 137 -13.59 -4.63 22.00
N ARG A 138 -13.67 -3.49 21.31
CA ARG A 138 -14.28 -2.26 21.79
C ARG A 138 -15.73 -2.09 21.34
N HIS A 139 -16.32 -3.09 20.66
CA HIS A 139 -17.65 -3.06 20.06
C HIS A 139 -17.87 -1.86 19.13
N ARG A 140 -16.84 -1.50 18.35
CA ARG A 140 -16.84 -0.34 17.45
C ARG A 140 -16.77 -0.77 15.98
N ALA A 141 -17.50 -0.01 15.15
CA ALA A 141 -17.33 0.18 13.71
C ALA A 141 -17.07 -1.09 12.85
N TRP A 142 -18.13 -1.72 12.35
CA TRP A 142 -18.03 -2.86 11.42
C TRP A 142 -17.21 -2.60 10.14
N PRO A 143 -17.21 -1.40 9.50
CA PRO A 143 -16.44 -1.20 8.26
C PRO A 143 -14.94 -1.48 8.36
N VAL A 144 -14.36 -1.45 9.57
CA VAL A 144 -12.95 -1.78 9.78
C VAL A 144 -12.61 -3.21 9.33
N VAL A 145 -13.58 -4.13 9.32
CA VAL A 145 -13.38 -5.52 8.89
C VAL A 145 -12.94 -5.63 7.43
N LEU A 146 -13.21 -4.61 6.61
CA LEU A 146 -12.78 -4.55 5.21
C LEU A 146 -11.26 -4.41 5.07
N LEU A 147 -10.54 -3.95 6.11
CA LEU A 147 -9.10 -3.75 6.05
C LEU A 147 -8.33 -5.06 5.82
N VAL A 148 -8.78 -6.16 6.42
CA VAL A 148 -8.10 -7.47 6.31
C VAL A 148 -8.17 -8.04 4.89
N PRO A 149 -9.35 -8.24 4.27
CA PRO A 149 -9.40 -8.68 2.88
C PRO A 149 -8.74 -7.67 1.95
N GLY A 150 -8.84 -6.36 2.23
CA GLY A 150 -8.13 -5.34 1.48
C GLY A 150 -6.61 -5.54 1.48
N ALA A 151 -6.02 -5.72 2.66
CA ALA A 151 -4.59 -5.98 2.83
C ALA A 151 -4.14 -7.30 2.19
N VAL A 152 -4.95 -8.36 2.28
CA VAL A 152 -4.66 -9.65 1.64
C VAL A 152 -4.65 -9.52 0.12
N LEU A 153 -5.61 -8.81 -0.47
CA LEU A 153 -5.62 -8.57 -1.92
C LEU A 153 -4.42 -7.74 -2.37
N VAL A 154 -3.99 -6.75 -1.59
CA VAL A 154 -2.74 -6.00 -1.85
C VAL A 154 -1.50 -6.89 -1.73
N HIS A 155 -1.51 -7.90 -0.85
CA HIS A 155 -0.40 -8.85 -0.76
C HIS A 155 -0.33 -9.77 -1.98
N ILE A 156 -1.48 -10.21 -2.49
CA ILE A 156 -1.57 -11.10 -3.66
C ILE A 156 -1.25 -10.34 -4.96
N GLY A 157 -1.90 -9.19 -5.16
CA GLY A 157 -1.90 -8.46 -6.42
C GLY A 157 -1.10 -7.17 -6.40
N HIS A 158 -0.37 -6.85 -5.32
CA HIS A 158 0.25 -5.53 -5.13
C HIS A 158 -0.76 -4.39 -5.39
N ILE A 159 -0.48 -3.52 -6.35
CA ILE A 159 -1.40 -2.50 -6.85
C ILE A 159 -1.97 -2.84 -8.24
N PHE A 160 -1.58 -4.00 -8.81
CA PHE A 160 -2.06 -4.45 -10.11
C PHE A 160 -3.56 -4.74 -10.07
N ALA A 161 -4.28 -4.33 -11.11
CA ALA A 161 -5.68 -4.67 -11.26
C ALA A 161 -5.85 -6.17 -11.62
N PRO A 162 -6.95 -6.84 -11.21
CA PRO A 162 -8.02 -6.31 -10.38
C PRO A 162 -7.77 -6.36 -8.87
N GLU A 163 -6.94 -7.28 -8.38
CA GLU A 163 -6.82 -7.59 -6.95
C GLU A 163 -6.30 -6.40 -6.15
N GLY A 164 -5.17 -5.81 -6.56
CA GLY A 164 -4.57 -4.67 -5.87
C GLY A 164 -5.47 -3.43 -5.85
N VAL A 165 -6.19 -3.18 -6.94
CA VAL A 165 -7.18 -2.09 -7.04
C VAL A 165 -8.32 -2.31 -6.04
N ALA A 166 -8.91 -3.50 -6.04
CA ALA A 166 -9.95 -3.86 -5.08
C ALA A 166 -9.43 -3.78 -3.64
N GLY A 167 -8.21 -4.25 -3.40
CA GLY A 167 -7.55 -4.21 -2.11
C GLY A 167 -7.39 -2.79 -1.56
N MET A 168 -6.86 -1.87 -2.37
CA MET A 168 -6.68 -0.47 -2.01
C MET A 168 -8.02 0.26 -1.80
N ALA A 169 -9.04 -0.05 -2.60
CA ALA A 169 -10.39 0.49 -2.41
C ALA A 169 -11.01 0.02 -1.08
N LEU A 170 -10.87 -1.26 -0.72
CA LEU A 170 -11.32 -1.80 0.56
C LEU A 170 -10.59 -1.17 1.74
N ILE A 171 -9.29 -0.90 1.60
CA ILE A 171 -8.51 -0.15 2.60
C ILE A 171 -9.08 1.25 2.78
N GLY A 172 -9.31 1.99 1.69
CA GLY A 172 -9.91 3.34 1.74
C GLY A 172 -11.29 3.37 2.39
N LEU A 173 -12.15 2.40 2.07
CA LEU A 173 -13.47 2.25 2.70
C LEU A 173 -13.36 1.90 4.18
N GLY A 174 -12.46 0.99 4.54
CA GLY A 174 -12.26 0.55 5.92
C GLY A 174 -11.73 1.66 6.82
N THR A 175 -10.75 2.45 6.34
CA THR A 175 -10.22 3.60 7.09
C THR A 175 -11.26 4.72 7.22
N ALA A 176 -12.01 5.02 6.15
CA ALA A 176 -13.11 5.98 6.18
C ALA A 176 -14.17 5.59 7.21
N GLY A 177 -14.63 4.34 7.17
CA GLY A 177 -15.67 3.83 8.05
C GLY A 177 -15.24 3.76 9.51
N ALA A 178 -13.99 3.38 9.78
CA ALA A 178 -13.41 3.43 11.12
C ALA A 178 -13.30 4.86 11.67
N ALA A 179 -12.99 5.84 10.80
CA ALA A 179 -12.88 7.24 11.17
C ALA A 179 -14.23 7.89 11.54
N MET A 180 -15.31 7.53 10.84
CA MET A 180 -16.67 8.06 11.06
C MET A 180 -17.30 7.65 12.39
N ARG A 181 -16.83 6.57 13.01
CA ARG A 181 -17.42 5.97 14.23
C ARG A 181 -16.64 6.28 15.51
N ARG A 182 -15.54 7.05 15.39
CA ARG A 182 -14.74 7.54 16.53
C ARG A 182 -15.15 8.91 17.03
N SER A 183 -16.09 9.57 16.35
CA SER A 183 -16.79 10.79 16.75
C SER A 183 -17.99 10.50 17.63
#